data_AF-A0A2I0PUW1-F1
#
_entry.id   AF-A0A2I0PUW1-F1
#
_cell.length_a   1.000
_cell.length_b   1.000
_cell.length_c   1.000
_cell.angle_alpha   90.00
_cell.angle_beta   90.00
_cell.angle_gamma   90.00
#
_symmetry.space_group_name_H-M   'P 1'
#
loop_
_entity.id
_entity.type
_entity.pdbx_description
1 polymer ?
#
loop_
_entity_poly.entity_id
_entity_poly.type
_entity_poly.pdbx_seq_one_letter_code
_entity_poly.pdbx_strand_id
1 'polypeptide(L)'
;MTYLAKSPWIIHYDASSCNGCDIEILACLTPMYDVERFGIINTGNPKHADIFVVTGSINEQNRDIIQNIYNQMPDPKVVVAVGICACSGGVFRECYNVAGGIDKLIPVDVYVPGCAARPESIIDGIVTALGILEEKRSKQVSSPTVSDHAHIEHHNHAEGGAQ
;
A
#
# COMPACT_ATOMS: atom_id res chain seq x y z
N MET A 1 10.39 17.80 -4.63
CA MET A 1 10.41 16.45 -4.04
C MET A 1 9.80 16.51 -2.66
N THR A 2 8.60 15.96 -2.53
CA THR A 2 7.84 15.89 -1.28
C THR A 2 8.55 14.93 -0.33
N TYR A 3 8.68 15.29 0.96
CA TYR A 3 9.42 14.49 1.95
C TYR A 3 8.86 13.06 2.15
N LEU A 4 7.57 12.85 1.86
CA LEU A 4 6.87 11.57 2.07
C LEU A 4 7.27 10.44 1.12
N ALA A 5 7.74 10.74 -0.09
CA ALA A 5 8.21 9.69 -1.02
C ALA A 5 9.47 8.96 -0.48
N LYS A 6 10.14 9.55 0.53
CA LYS A 6 11.35 9.02 1.16
C LYS A 6 11.07 8.23 2.45
N SER A 7 9.81 8.06 2.83
CA SER A 7 9.42 7.33 4.04
C SER A 7 8.12 6.51 3.85
N PRO A 8 8.02 5.67 2.80
CA PRO A 8 6.84 4.85 2.55
C PRO A 8 6.71 3.70 3.55
N TRP A 9 5.53 3.48 4.12
CA TRP A 9 5.31 2.35 5.03
C TRP A 9 4.54 1.25 4.31
N ILE A 10 5.03 0.02 4.40
CA ILE A 10 4.38 -1.15 3.81
C ILE A 10 3.63 -1.91 4.88
N ILE A 11 2.49 -2.49 4.52
CA ILE A 11 1.89 -3.59 5.27
C ILE A 11 1.89 -4.83 4.38
N HIS A 12 2.46 -5.91 4.88
CA HIS A 12 2.45 -7.20 4.23
C HIS A 12 1.30 -8.06 4.77
N TYR A 13 0.56 -8.69 3.86
CA TYR A 13 -0.47 -9.67 4.21
C TYR A 13 -0.34 -10.94 3.37
N ASP A 14 -0.39 -12.07 4.06
CA ASP A 14 -0.46 -13.42 3.49
C ASP A 14 -1.92 -13.76 3.18
N ALA A 15 -2.29 -13.67 1.89
CA ALA A 15 -3.54 -14.13 1.35
C ALA A 15 -3.39 -15.57 0.83
N SER A 16 -3.18 -16.56 1.69
CA SER A 16 -3.03 -17.98 1.32
C SER A 16 -1.81 -18.30 0.43
N SER A 17 -0.70 -17.67 0.76
CA SER A 17 0.63 -18.01 0.29
C SER A 17 1.11 -19.35 0.88
N CYS A 18 2.09 -19.98 0.23
CA CYS A 18 2.81 -21.14 0.75
C CYS A 18 4.03 -20.75 1.60
N ASN A 19 4.06 -19.50 2.09
CA ASN A 19 5.18 -18.88 2.81
C ASN A 19 6.44 -18.58 1.97
N GLY A 20 6.51 -19.04 0.72
CA GLY A 20 7.66 -18.79 -0.15
C GLY A 20 7.91 -17.30 -0.41
N CYS A 21 6.92 -16.56 -0.93
CA CYS A 21 7.08 -15.13 -1.18
C CYS A 21 7.15 -14.31 0.12
N ASP A 22 6.57 -14.80 1.21
CA ASP A 22 6.60 -14.13 2.51
C ASP A 22 8.01 -14.11 3.09
N ILE A 23 8.72 -15.24 2.99
CA ILE A 23 10.14 -15.33 3.38
C ILE A 23 10.98 -14.37 2.54
N GLU A 24 10.74 -14.26 1.24
CA GLU A 24 11.49 -13.35 0.37
C GLU A 24 11.20 -11.87 0.67
N ILE A 25 9.96 -11.52 1.05
CA ILE A 25 9.62 -10.18 1.56
C ILE A 25 10.38 -9.89 2.86
N LEU A 26 10.41 -10.84 3.79
CA LEU A 26 11.19 -10.68 5.03
C LEU A 26 12.69 -10.61 4.75
N ALA A 27 13.19 -11.36 3.76
CA ALA A 27 14.58 -11.29 3.33
C ALA A 27 14.95 -9.89 2.84
N CYS A 28 14.03 -9.18 2.16
CA CYS A 28 14.24 -7.79 1.75
C CYS A 28 14.56 -6.85 2.94
N LEU A 29 14.00 -7.12 4.13
CA LEU A 29 14.25 -6.36 5.36
C LEU A 29 15.57 -6.73 6.06
N THR A 30 16.25 -7.79 5.63
CA THR A 30 17.51 -8.21 6.23
C THR A 30 18.70 -7.38 5.69
N PRO A 31 19.85 -7.33 6.41
CA PRO A 31 20.99 -6.50 6.02
C PRO A 31 21.59 -6.78 4.64
N MET A 32 21.33 -7.95 4.06
CA MET A 32 21.84 -8.28 2.72
C MET A 32 21.18 -7.41 1.63
N TYR A 33 19.87 -7.22 1.73
CA TYR A 33 19.07 -6.51 0.74
C TYR A 33 18.71 -5.10 1.20
N ASP A 34 18.52 -4.92 2.51
CA ASP A 34 18.36 -3.65 3.23
C ASP A 34 17.45 -2.66 2.50
N VAL A 35 16.15 -2.97 2.44
CA VAL A 35 15.16 -2.03 1.87
C VAL A 35 14.91 -0.81 2.76
N GLU A 36 15.26 -0.87 4.04
CA GLU A 36 15.07 0.23 4.98
C GLU A 36 15.89 1.46 4.59
N ARG A 37 16.99 1.30 3.82
CA ARG A 37 17.75 2.44 3.25
C ARG A 37 16.91 3.37 2.36
N PHE A 38 15.81 2.87 1.81
CA PHE A 38 14.86 3.65 1.01
C PHE A 38 13.75 4.29 1.87
N GLY A 39 13.83 4.17 3.20
CA GLY A 39 12.81 4.61 4.15
C GLY A 39 11.59 3.68 4.23
N ILE A 40 11.70 2.47 3.65
CA ILE A 40 10.66 1.46 3.67
C ILE A 40 10.68 0.72 5.00
N ILE A 41 9.58 0.77 5.74
CA ILE A 41 9.41 -0.06 6.95
C ILE A 41 8.15 -0.90 6.85
N ASN A 42 8.18 -2.10 7.41
CA ASN A 42 7.00 -2.94 7.53
C ASN A 42 6.24 -2.61 8.82
N THR A 43 4.99 -2.16 8.70
CA THR A 43 4.12 -1.83 9.83
C THR A 43 3.06 -2.91 10.05
N GLY A 44 2.70 -3.15 11.31
CA GLY A 44 1.62 -4.07 11.69
C GLY A 44 0.22 -3.46 11.66
N ASN A 45 0.09 -2.15 11.46
CA ASN A 45 -1.20 -1.45 11.47
C ASN A 45 -1.52 -0.89 10.08
N PRO A 46 -2.62 -1.34 9.44
CA PRO A 46 -3.00 -0.87 8.10
C PRO A 46 -3.27 0.64 8.05
N LYS A 47 -3.69 1.25 9.16
CA LYS A 47 -3.98 2.69 9.22
C LYS A 47 -2.74 3.57 9.06
N HIS A 48 -1.54 3.00 9.22
CA HIS A 48 -0.27 3.70 9.05
C HIS A 48 0.44 3.32 7.74
N ALA A 49 -0.11 2.40 6.95
CA ALA A 49 0.54 1.90 5.74
C ALA A 49 0.12 2.70 4.51
N ASP A 50 1.08 2.97 3.63
CA ASP A 50 0.86 3.61 2.34
C ASP A 50 0.82 2.58 1.19
N ILE A 51 1.49 1.44 1.37
CA ILE A 51 1.60 0.40 0.35
C ILE A 51 1.11 -0.92 0.94
N PHE A 52 0.16 -1.54 0.24
CA PHE A 52 -0.36 -2.86 0.58
C PHE A 52 0.36 -3.91 -0.24
N VAL A 53 1.18 -4.74 0.42
CA VAL A 53 1.91 -5.84 -0.23
C VAL A 53 1.17 -7.14 0.06
N VAL A 54 0.64 -7.78 -0.97
CA VAL A 54 -0.16 -9.00 -0.83
C VAL A 54 0.54 -10.17 -1.51
N THR A 55 0.72 -11.26 -0.77
CA THR A 55 1.22 -12.54 -1.27
C THR A 55 0.10 -13.58 -1.30
N GLY A 56 0.22 -14.59 -2.14
CA GLY A 56 -0.78 -15.65 -2.23
C GLY A 56 -2.06 -15.25 -2.99
N SER A 57 -2.93 -16.22 -3.23
CA SER A 57 -4.15 -16.07 -4.03
C SER A 57 -5.40 -15.74 -3.20
N ILE A 58 -6.45 -15.21 -3.81
CA ILE A 58 -7.71 -15.01 -3.08
C ILE A 58 -8.40 -16.35 -2.83
N ASN A 59 -8.94 -16.54 -1.63
CA ASN A 59 -9.90 -17.59 -1.29
C ASN A 59 -11.12 -17.00 -0.55
N GLU A 60 -12.12 -17.82 -0.27
CA GLU A 60 -13.35 -17.36 0.40
C GLU A 60 -13.08 -16.84 1.83
N GLN A 61 -12.10 -17.39 2.54
CA GLN A 61 -11.81 -17.04 3.93
C GLN A 61 -11.05 -15.73 4.07
N ASN A 62 -10.18 -15.39 3.11
CA ASN A 62 -9.34 -14.22 3.15
C ASN A 62 -9.92 -13.01 2.41
N ARG A 63 -10.95 -13.21 1.56
CA ARG A 63 -11.59 -12.15 0.77
C ARG A 63 -12.01 -10.95 1.62
N ASP A 64 -12.81 -11.18 2.65
CA ASP A 64 -13.32 -10.09 3.48
C ASP A 64 -12.21 -9.39 4.27
N ILE A 65 -11.16 -10.14 4.63
CA ILE A 65 -10.01 -9.63 5.39
C ILE A 65 -9.20 -8.66 4.51
N ILE A 66 -8.89 -9.05 3.27
CA ILE A 66 -8.13 -8.23 2.32
C ILE A 66 -8.89 -6.93 2.04
N GLN A 67 -10.20 -7.02 1.80
CA GLN A 67 -11.05 -5.85 1.55
C GLN A 67 -11.07 -4.92 2.77
N ASN A 68 -11.18 -5.47 3.97
CA ASN A 68 -11.18 -4.70 5.20
C ASN A 68 -9.83 -3.98 5.44
N ILE A 69 -8.71 -4.66 5.22
CA ILE A 69 -7.37 -4.05 5.31
C ILE A 69 -7.25 -2.91 4.32
N TYR A 70 -7.59 -3.15 3.05
CA TYR A 70 -7.52 -2.13 2.00
C TYR A 70 -8.39 -0.90 2.32
N ASN A 71 -9.61 -1.12 2.84
CA ASN A 71 -10.52 -0.03 3.20
C ASN A 71 -10.05 0.76 4.43
N GLN A 72 -9.29 0.16 5.34
CA GLN A 72 -8.75 0.83 6.52
C GLN A 72 -7.49 1.65 6.23
N MET A 73 -6.82 1.38 5.11
CA MET A 73 -5.63 2.13 4.71
C MET A 73 -5.99 3.55 4.23
N PRO A 74 -5.26 4.58 4.69
CA PRO A 74 -5.50 5.95 4.28
C PRO A 74 -5.22 6.15 2.78
N ASP A 75 -5.95 7.07 2.15
CA ASP A 75 -5.62 7.53 0.81
C ASP A 75 -4.59 8.66 0.86
N PRO A 76 -3.60 8.67 -0.05
CA PRO A 76 -3.44 7.77 -1.19
C PRO A 76 -2.65 6.50 -0.84
N LYS A 77 -3.11 5.37 -1.38
CA LYS A 77 -2.52 4.04 -1.20
C LYS A 77 -2.17 3.35 -2.52
N VAL A 78 -1.23 2.41 -2.46
CA VAL A 78 -0.79 1.60 -3.60
C VAL A 78 -0.85 0.12 -3.24
N VAL A 79 -1.28 -0.73 -4.17
CA VAL A 79 -1.35 -2.19 -3.97
C VAL A 79 -0.33 -2.90 -4.85
N VAL A 80 0.46 -3.77 -4.22
CA VAL A 80 1.50 -4.58 -4.88
C VAL A 80 1.16 -6.06 -4.69
N ALA A 81 0.94 -6.77 -5.80
CA ALA A 81 0.74 -8.22 -5.80
C ALA A 81 2.09 -8.92 -5.99
N VAL A 82 2.52 -9.71 -5.00
CA VAL A 82 3.81 -10.39 -5.01
C VAL A 82 3.66 -11.90 -5.17
N GLY A 83 4.32 -12.45 -6.19
CA GLY A 83 4.30 -13.85 -6.52
C GLY A 83 3.19 -14.22 -7.50
N ILE A 84 3.38 -15.34 -8.20
CA ILE A 84 2.50 -15.75 -9.31
C ILE A 84 1.08 -16.10 -8.84
N CYS A 85 0.95 -16.57 -7.60
CA CYS A 85 -0.34 -16.82 -6.95
C CYS A 85 -1.13 -15.52 -6.75
N ALA A 86 -0.47 -14.45 -6.26
CA ALA A 86 -1.11 -13.14 -6.11
C ALA A 86 -1.43 -12.48 -7.45
N CYS A 87 -0.58 -12.70 -8.47
CA CYS A 87 -0.80 -12.12 -9.79
C CYS A 87 -1.93 -12.80 -10.57
N SER A 88 -2.14 -14.12 -10.42
CA SER A 88 -3.01 -14.87 -11.34
C SER A 88 -3.70 -16.10 -10.75
N GLY A 89 -3.46 -16.43 -9.48
CA GLY A 89 -3.80 -17.74 -8.88
C GLY A 89 -2.72 -18.81 -9.10
N GLY A 90 -1.77 -18.58 -10.02
CA GLY A 90 -0.63 -19.47 -10.26
C GLY A 90 -1.07 -20.90 -10.61
N VAL A 91 -0.34 -21.88 -10.08
CA VAL A 91 -0.65 -23.31 -10.28
C VAL A 91 -1.99 -23.74 -9.67
N PHE A 92 -2.55 -22.94 -8.75
CA PHE A 92 -3.82 -23.22 -8.07
C PHE A 92 -5.02 -22.54 -8.72
N ARG A 93 -4.84 -21.86 -9.86
CA ARG A 93 -5.89 -21.06 -10.51
C ARG A 93 -7.20 -21.83 -10.79
N GLU A 94 -7.08 -23.12 -11.11
CA GLU A 94 -8.23 -23.99 -11.42
C GLU A 94 -8.75 -24.78 -10.20
N CYS A 95 -8.18 -24.55 -9.01
CA CYS A 95 -8.64 -25.20 -7.78
C CYS A 95 -9.93 -24.56 -7.28
N TYR A 96 -10.84 -25.38 -6.75
CA TYR A 96 -12.18 -24.96 -6.30
C TYR A 96 -12.17 -23.87 -5.22
N ASN A 97 -11.10 -23.78 -4.44
CA ASN A 97 -10.97 -22.87 -3.31
C ASN A 97 -10.23 -21.56 -3.67
N VAL A 98 -9.70 -21.44 -4.89
CA VAL A 98 -8.94 -20.27 -5.32
C VAL A 98 -9.79 -19.43 -6.26
N ALA A 99 -10.08 -18.20 -5.84
CA ALA A 99 -10.83 -17.25 -6.64
C ALA A 99 -9.95 -16.61 -7.72
N GLY A 100 -8.61 -16.65 -7.61
CA GLY A 100 -7.65 -16.13 -8.59
C GLY A 100 -6.63 -15.17 -7.98
N GLY A 101 -6.13 -14.23 -8.79
CA GLY A 101 -5.24 -13.16 -8.34
C GLY A 101 -5.95 -12.10 -7.49
N ILE A 102 -5.16 -11.23 -6.88
CA ILE A 102 -5.62 -10.16 -5.97
C ILE A 102 -6.49 -9.11 -6.69
N ASP A 103 -6.24 -8.94 -7.98
CA ASP A 103 -6.92 -8.02 -8.89
C ASP A 103 -8.42 -8.28 -9.07
N LYS A 104 -8.89 -9.47 -8.70
CA LYS A 104 -10.32 -9.79 -8.69
C LYS A 104 -11.09 -9.15 -7.53
N LEU A 105 -10.40 -8.59 -6.54
CA LEU A 105 -11.01 -8.01 -5.34
C LEU A 105 -10.66 -6.55 -5.13
N ILE A 106 -9.37 -6.18 -5.23
CA ILE A 106 -8.90 -4.81 -5.04
C ILE A 106 -8.05 -4.36 -6.23
N PRO A 107 -7.99 -3.05 -6.54
CA PRO A 107 -7.18 -2.56 -7.66
C PRO A 107 -5.69 -2.77 -7.36
N VAL A 108 -5.01 -3.57 -8.19
CA VAL A 108 -3.56 -3.78 -8.12
C VAL A 108 -2.86 -2.76 -8.99
N ASP A 109 -1.86 -2.08 -8.44
CA ASP A 109 -1.06 -1.08 -9.16
C ASP A 109 0.23 -1.68 -9.72
N VAL A 110 0.87 -2.60 -8.99
CA VAL A 110 2.13 -3.24 -9.39
C VAL A 110 2.03 -4.75 -9.21
N TYR A 111 2.50 -5.50 -10.20
CA TYR A 111 2.61 -6.95 -10.17
C TYR A 111 4.09 -7.35 -10.15
N VAL A 112 4.48 -8.18 -9.19
CA VAL A 112 5.81 -8.76 -9.08
C VAL A 112 5.72 -10.27 -9.33
N PRO A 113 5.91 -10.73 -10.58
CA PRO A 113 5.82 -12.15 -10.90
C PRO A 113 7.01 -12.94 -10.32
N GLY A 114 6.74 -14.17 -9.84
CA GLY A 114 7.76 -15.09 -9.32
C GLY A 114 7.17 -16.27 -8.53
N CYS A 115 7.96 -17.33 -8.29
CA CYS A 115 7.53 -18.51 -7.52
C CYS A 115 8.71 -19.23 -6.82
N ALA A 116 9.26 -18.71 -5.72
CA ALA A 116 8.98 -17.41 -5.11
C ALA A 116 9.61 -16.24 -5.89
N ALA A 117 9.10 -15.02 -5.71
CA ALA A 117 9.71 -13.84 -6.31
C ALA A 117 11.07 -13.56 -5.65
N ARG A 118 12.10 -13.29 -6.46
CA ARG A 118 13.43 -12.97 -5.92
C ARG A 118 13.37 -11.64 -5.15
N PRO A 119 14.15 -11.47 -4.07
CA PRO A 119 14.19 -10.22 -3.32
C PRO A 119 14.45 -9.01 -4.21
N GLU A 120 15.36 -9.09 -5.17
CA GLU A 120 15.65 -7.98 -6.08
C GLU A 120 14.43 -7.57 -6.92
N SER A 121 13.61 -8.54 -7.35
CA SER A 121 12.36 -8.27 -8.07
C SER A 121 11.29 -7.65 -7.16
N ILE A 122 11.24 -8.05 -5.90
CA ILE A 122 10.35 -7.45 -4.90
C ILE A 122 10.74 -6.00 -4.66
N ILE A 123 12.04 -5.71 -4.50
CA ILE A 123 12.57 -4.37 -4.30
C ILE A 123 12.24 -3.47 -5.49
N ASP A 124 12.48 -3.93 -6.71
CA ASP A 124 12.17 -3.18 -7.93
C ASP A 124 10.66 -2.89 -8.05
N GLY A 125 9.82 -3.87 -7.70
CA GLY A 125 8.38 -3.70 -7.62
C GLY A 125 7.95 -2.65 -6.59
N ILE A 126 8.57 -2.63 -5.40
CA ILE A 126 8.27 -1.63 -4.38
C ILE A 126 8.75 -0.25 -4.84
N VAL A 127 9.94 -0.13 -5.43
CA VAL A 127 10.45 1.16 -5.97
C VAL A 127 9.51 1.69 -7.06
N THR A 128 8.99 0.82 -7.92
CA THR A 128 7.97 1.20 -8.92
C THR A 128 6.69 1.69 -8.24
N ALA A 129 6.25 1.02 -7.18
CA ALA A 129 5.10 1.45 -6.38
C ALA A 129 5.28 2.83 -5.74
N LEU A 130 6.51 3.22 -5.38
CA LEU A 130 6.82 4.57 -4.88
C LEU A 130 6.56 5.67 -5.91
N GLY A 131 6.93 5.44 -7.16
CA GLY A 131 6.65 6.37 -8.25
C GLY A 131 5.16 6.58 -8.43
N ILE A 132 4.38 5.49 -8.44
CA ILE A 132 2.91 5.54 -8.54
C ILE A 132 2.30 6.26 -7.33
N LEU A 133 2.82 6.02 -6.13
CA LEU A 133 2.35 6.69 -4.90
C LEU A 133 2.59 8.21 -4.96
N GLU A 134 3.76 8.65 -5.45
CA GLU A 134 4.08 10.07 -5.63
C GLU A 134 3.15 10.73 -6.66
N GLU A 135 2.84 10.05 -7.76
CA GLU A 135 1.87 10.52 -8.75
C GLU A 135 0.45 10.65 -8.18
N LYS A 136 -0.03 9.63 -7.46
CA LYS A 136 -1.36 9.65 -6.82
C LYS A 136 -1.48 10.80 -5.82
N ARG A 137 -0.43 11.04 -5.02
CA ARG A 137 -0.35 12.18 -4.09
C ARG A 137 -0.42 13.52 -4.81
N SER A 138 0.37 13.67 -5.87
CA SER A 138 0.42 14.93 -6.64
C SER A 138 -0.94 15.27 -7.25
N LYS A 139 -1.68 14.27 -7.73
CA LYS A 139 -3.05 14.42 -8.26
C LYS A 139 -4.04 14.86 -7.17
N GLN A 140 -3.97 14.30 -5.96
CA GLN A 140 -4.82 14.70 -4.83
C GLN A 140 -4.59 16.16 -4.39
N VAL A 141 -3.34 16.64 -4.39
CA VAL A 141 -3.04 18.03 -4.04
C VAL A 141 -3.58 19.01 -5.10
N SER A 142 -3.64 18.58 -6.37
CA SER A 142 -4.16 19.41 -7.47
C SER A 142 -5.69 19.44 -7.59
N SER A 143 -6.41 18.51 -6.95
CA SER A 143 -7.87 18.56 -6.90
C SER A 143 -8.32 19.53 -5.79
N PRO A 144 -9.02 20.63 -6.09
CA PRO A 144 -9.44 21.58 -5.08
C PRO A 144 -10.44 20.92 -4.14
N THR A 145 -10.09 20.81 -2.86
CA THR A 145 -11.04 20.47 -1.81
C THR A 145 -12.08 21.58 -1.73
N VAL A 146 -13.30 21.26 -2.14
CA VAL A 146 -14.49 22.05 -1.83
C VAL A 146 -14.62 22.13 -0.31
N SER A 147 -14.79 23.36 0.20
CA SER A 147 -15.14 23.77 1.58
C SER A 147 -14.03 24.25 2.52
N ASP A 148 -13.18 25.18 2.08
CA ASP A 148 -12.70 26.26 2.96
C ASP A 148 -13.61 27.47 2.76
N HIS A 149 -14.72 27.59 3.52
CA HIS A 149 -15.37 28.86 3.90
C HIS A 149 -16.56 28.57 4.82
N ALA A 150 -16.29 28.42 6.12
CA ALA A 150 -17.28 28.68 7.16
C ALA A 150 -16.57 29.25 8.39
N HIS A 151 -16.59 30.59 8.45
CA HIS A 151 -16.43 31.44 9.63
C HIS A 151 -15.07 31.56 10.31
N ILE A 152 -14.25 32.49 9.81
CA ILE A 152 -13.44 33.35 10.67
C ILE A 152 -13.99 34.78 10.50
N GLU A 153 -15.04 35.13 11.24
CA GLU A 153 -15.34 36.54 11.49
C GLU A 153 -14.44 37.03 12.62
N HIS A 154 -13.31 37.63 12.25
CA HIS A 154 -12.56 38.51 13.13
C HIS A 154 -13.42 39.74 13.43
N HIS A 155 -14.13 39.75 14.56
CA HIS A 155 -14.62 40.98 15.15
C HIS A 155 -13.45 41.71 15.81
N ASN A 156 -12.81 42.59 15.04
CA ASN A 156 -12.00 43.68 15.57
C ASN A 156 -12.90 44.59 16.42
N HIS A 157 -12.70 44.61 17.73
CA HIS A 157 -13.10 45.74 18.55
C HIS A 157 -11.84 46.45 19.03
N ALA A 158 -11.60 47.58 18.37
CA ALA A 158 -10.61 48.57 18.71
C ALA A 158 -10.88 49.12 20.12
N GLU A 159 -9.78 49.30 20.84
CA GLU A 159 -9.71 50.13 22.04
C GLU A 159 -10.19 51.55 21.71
N GLY A 160 -11.12 52.05 22.52
CA GLY A 160 -11.53 53.45 22.57
C GLY A 160 -11.90 53.77 24.01
N GLY A 161 -10.98 54.38 24.74
CA GLY A 161 -11.14 54.69 26.16
C GLY A 161 -12.15 55.79 26.45
N ALA A 162 -12.62 55.81 27.69
CA ALA A 162 -13.02 57.01 28.42
C ALA A 162 -13.22 56.65 29.90
N GLN A 163 -12.44 57.34 30.75
CA GLN A 163 -12.73 57.78 32.14
C GLN A 163 -12.97 56.73 33.22
#